data_AF-A0A223RZW6-F1
#
_entry.id   AF-A0A223RZW6-F1
#
_cell.length_a   1.000
_cell.length_b   1.000
_cell.length_c   1.000
_cell.angle_alpha   90.00
_cell.angle_beta   90.00
_cell.angle_gamma   90.00
#
_symmetry.space_group_name_H-M   'P 1'
#
loop_
_entity.id
_entity.type
_entity.pdbx_description
1 polymer ?
#
loop_
_entity_poly.entity_id
_entity_poly.type
_entity_poly.pdbx_seq_one_letter_code
_entity_poly.pdbx_strand_id
1 'polypeptide(L)' 'MTAAGLTTHTARGRALGVSHTTAMRVGTGEMPPSASMIARALLALNCRFDDLFEVVEVD' A
#
# COMPACT_ATOMS: atom_id res chain seq x y z
N MET A 1 -2.93 -5.34 0.01
CA MET A 1 -3.60 -4.99 -1.28
C MET A 1 -4.32 -6.18 -1.92
N THR A 2 -3.68 -7.35 -2.10
CA THR A 2 -4.37 -8.57 -2.56
C THR A 2 -5.52 -8.99 -1.62
N ALA A 3 -5.34 -8.81 -0.30
CA ALA A 3 -6.40 -9.02 0.69
C ALA A 3 -7.65 -8.15 0.48
N ALA A 4 -7.54 -7.01 -0.23
CA ALA A 4 -8.67 -6.17 -0.64
C ALA A 4 -9.22 -6.55 -2.04
N GLY A 5 -8.85 -7.70 -2.59
CA GLY A 5 -9.25 -8.13 -3.94
C GLY A 5 -8.56 -7.36 -5.08
N LEU A 6 -7.57 -6.50 -4.78
CA LEU A 6 -6.85 -5.71 -5.78
C LEU A 6 -5.71 -6.54 -6.39
N THR A 7 -6.04 -7.36 -7.39
CA THR A 7 -5.12 -8.34 -8.00
C THR A 7 -4.21 -7.75 -9.07
N THR A 8 -4.55 -6.61 -9.67
CA THR A 8 -3.76 -5.97 -10.74
C THR A 8 -3.05 -4.71 -10.26
N HIS A 9 -1.88 -4.41 -10.84
CA HIS A 9 -1.15 -3.17 -10.55
C HIS A 9 -1.97 -1.91 -10.88
N THR A 10 -2.78 -1.96 -11.95
CA THR A 10 -3.68 -0.87 -12.32
C THR A 10 -4.76 -0.63 -11.27
N ALA A 11 -5.40 -1.69 -10.76
CA ALA A 11 -6.40 -1.58 -9.71
C ALA A 11 -5.80 -1.02 -8.41
N ARG A 12 -4.60 -1.49 -8.04
CA ARG A 12 -3.82 -0.95 -6.91
C ARG A 12 -3.48 0.52 -7.09
N GLY A 13 -3.01 0.91 -8.28
CA GLY A 13 -2.71 2.31 -8.60
C GLY A 13 -3.94 3.22 -8.47
N ARG A 14 -5.09 2.80 -8.98
CA ARG A 14 -6.35 3.53 -8.82
C ARG A 14 -6.76 3.66 -7.35
N ALA A 15 -6.66 2.59 -6.57
CA ALA A 15 -6.96 2.60 -5.14
C ALA A 15 -6.00 3.51 -4.34
N LEU A 16 -4.72 3.58 -4.73
CA LEU A 16 -3.71 4.42 -4.10
C LEU A 16 -3.62 5.85 -4.66
N GLY A 17 -4.29 6.13 -5.79
CA GLY A 17 -4.35 7.45 -6.41
C GLY A 17 -3.07 7.80 -7.18
N VAL A 18 -2.39 6.78 -7.72
CA VAL A 18 -1.08 6.88 -8.36
C VAL A 18 -1.05 6.05 -9.64
N SER A 19 0.02 6.20 -10.42
CA SER A 19 0.24 5.38 -11.62
C SER A 19 0.42 3.89 -11.26
N HIS A 20 0.13 3.00 -12.22
CA HIS A 20 0.36 1.56 -12.04
C HIS A 20 1.85 1.24 -11.78
N THR A 21 2.76 1.97 -12.42
CA THR A 21 4.21 1.85 -12.22
C THR A 21 4.60 2.22 -10.79
N THR A 22 4.08 3.33 -10.26
CA THR A 22 4.32 3.74 -8.87
C THR A 22 3.80 2.68 -7.89
N ALA A 23 2.58 2.17 -8.11
CA ALA A 23 2.01 1.13 -7.27
C ALA A 23 2.82 -0.18 -7.31
N MET A 24 3.42 -0.50 -8.46
CA MET A 24 4.31 -1.65 -8.60
C MET A 24 5.60 -1.45 -7.80
N ARG A 25 6.30 -0.30 -7.96
CA ARG A 25 7.55 0.01 -7.24
C ARG A 25 7.38 0.05 -5.72
N VAL A 26 6.25 0.57 -5.23
CA VAL A 26 5.90 0.53 -3.80
C VAL A 26 5.65 -0.91 -3.35
N GLY A 27 4.89 -1.69 -4.15
CA GLY A 27 4.57 -3.08 -3.81
C GLY A 27 5.77 -4.03 -3.83
N THR A 28 6.84 -3.70 -4.56
CA THR A 28 8.10 -4.47 -4.59
C THR A 28 9.15 -3.95 -3.62
N GLY A 29 8.86 -2.88 -2.86
CA GLY A 29 9.80 -2.28 -1.93
C GLY A 29 10.90 -1.44 -2.58
N GLU A 30 10.85 -1.21 -3.90
CA GLU A 30 11.81 -0.34 -4.61
C GLU A 30 11.65 1.13 -4.22
N MET A 31 10.46 1.50 -3.72
CA MET A 31 10.13 2.86 -3.30
C MET A 31 9.31 2.83 -2.00
N PRO A 32 9.64 3.67 -1.01
CA PRO A 32 8.80 3.81 0.18
C PRO A 32 7.46 4.51 -0.17
N PRO A 33 6.34 4.09 0.43
CA PRO A 33 5.07 4.76 0.24
C PRO A 33 5.06 6.15 0.91
N SER A 34 4.34 7.10 0.32
CA SER A 34 4.05 8.38 0.99
C SER A 34 2.93 8.22 2.03
N ALA A 35 2.79 9.21 2.92
CA ALA A 35 1.68 9.26 3.89
C ALA A 35 0.29 9.19 3.22
N SER A 36 0.12 9.84 2.05
CA SER A 36 -1.13 9.79 1.28
C SER A 36 -1.44 8.40 0.72
N MET A 37 -0.41 7.66 0.27
CA MET A 37 -0.56 6.28 -0.18
C MET A 37 -0.96 5.37 0.99
N ILE A 38 -0.32 5.55 2.16
CA ILE A 38 -0.63 4.79 3.39
C ILE A 38 -2.09 5.02 3.79
N ALA A 39 -2.53 6.28 3.89
CA ALA A 39 -3.91 6.61 4.25
C ALA A 39 -4.94 5.95 3.30
N ARG A 40 -4.67 5.99 1.99
CA ARG A 40 -5.53 5.32 0.99
C ARG A 40 -5.49 3.80 1.10
N ALA A 41 -4.34 3.21 1.39
CA ALA A 41 -4.21 1.78 1.59
C ALA A 41 -5.05 1.31 2.79
N LEU A 42 -5.04 2.05 3.90
CA LEU A 42 -5.86 1.77 5.08
C LEU A 42 -7.35 1.78 4.76
N LEU A 43 -7.81 2.79 4.02
CA LEU A 43 -9.21 2.85 3.57
C LEU A 43 -9.57 1.69 2.64
N ALA A 44 -8.68 1.36 1.70
CA ALA A 44 -8.92 0.28 0.73
C ALA A 44 -8.90 -1.12 1.37
N LEU A 45 -8.12 -1.31 2.45
CA LEU A 45 -7.99 -2.58 3.16
C LEU A 45 -8.95 -2.68 4.36
N ASN A 46 -9.57 -1.58 4.76
CA ASN A 46 -10.40 -1.48 5.95
C ASN A 46 -9.68 -2.03 7.20
N CYS A 47 -8.41 -1.64 7.38
CA CYS A 47 -7.57 -2.09 8.48
C CYS A 47 -7.01 -0.90 9.29
N ARG A 48 -6.47 -1.19 10.47
CA ARG A 48 -5.81 -0.18 11.32
C ARG A 48 -4.40 0.11 10.79
N PHE A 49 -3.84 1.23 11.23
CA PHE A 49 -2.47 1.62 10.88
C PHE A 49 -1.48 0.53 11.27
N ASP A 50 -1.58 0.03 12.50
CA ASP A 50 -0.68 -0.99 13.05
C ASP A 50 -0.75 -2.33 12.29
N ASP A 51 -1.87 -2.62 11.62
CA ASP A 51 -2.01 -3.83 10.78
C ASP A 51 -1.24 -3.72 9.46
N LEU A 52 -0.82 -2.51 9.08
CA LEU A 52 -0.14 -2.24 7.81
C LEU A 52 1.40 -2.33 7.93
N PHE A 53 1.93 -2.26 9.15
CA PHE A 53 3.37 -2.20 9.42
C PHE A 53 3.78 -3.32 10.36
N GLU A 54 4.94 -3.91 10.07
CA GLU A 54 5.60 -4.79 11.02
C GLU A 54 6.36 -3.94 12.05
N VAL A 55 6.11 -4.18 13.33
CA VAL A 55 6.86 -3.55 14.41
C VAL A 55 8.21 -4.25 14.52
N VAL A 56 9.30 -3.53 14.27
CA VAL A 56 10.66 -4.02 14.44
C VAL A 56 11.22 -3.41 15.72
N GLU A 57 11.52 -4.24 16.72
CA GLU A 57 12.24 -3.80 17.91
C GLU A 57 13.69 -3.46 17.53
N VAL A 58 14.16 -2.31 18.01
CA VAL A 58 15.54 -1.84 17.83
C VAL A 58 16.20 -1.81 19.20
N ASP A 59 17.25 -2.62 19.36
CA ASP A 59 18.11 -2.67 20.55
C ASP A 59 18.85 -1.34 20.80
#